data_AF-A0A9X1K0Y2-F1
#
_entry.id   AF-A0A9X1K0Y2-F1
#
_cell.length_a   1.000
_cell.length_b   1.000
_cell.length_c   1.000
_cell.angle_alpha   90.00
_cell.angle_beta   90.00
_cell.angle_gamma   90.00
#
_symmetry.space_group_name_H-M   'P 1'
#
loop_
_entity.id
_entity.type
_entity.pdbx_description
1 polymer ?
#
loop_
_entity_poly.entity_id
_entity_poly.type
_entity_poly.pdbx_seq_one_letter_code
_entity_poly.pdbx_strand_id
1 'polypeptide(L)'
;MKDQSLKRPTRRSVSLQSIETRPDAFQFRHSDTYEHHVGELIKVLKNTGKLDELTLWEDAETGELVLVDGHHRLEAYRQQKWAKNVPAVVHRCTLDEARLLALAENTKIRLPLTNGERADVAWKLVCLGETYSRQQTVKASGMSDGTIATMRRTRRQLLNAPDAGELPTSWHQAQRELKSQDDRSFSAEDWDEWIIAEADALDDIIGKPLGDMAHRRPQAACLVVVARLGSQGMRHLFEEHAAEYGYVLEEDMGMEEEPF
;
A
#
# COMPACT_ATOMS: atom_id res chain seq x y z
N MET A 1 -2.21 -28.94 -7.78
CA MET A 1 -2.65 -29.39 -6.44
C MET A 1 -4.15 -29.14 -6.32
N LYS A 2 -4.84 -30.04 -5.62
CA LYS A 2 -6.30 -30.24 -5.64
C LYS A 2 -7.10 -28.96 -5.33
N ASP A 3 -8.13 -28.74 -6.13
CA ASP A 3 -9.21 -27.79 -5.92
C ASP A 3 -9.98 -28.20 -4.63
N GLN A 4 -9.53 -27.71 -3.47
CA GLN A 4 -10.32 -27.77 -2.25
C GLN A 4 -11.37 -26.67 -2.35
N SER A 5 -12.56 -27.04 -2.81
CA SER A 5 -13.71 -26.14 -2.74
C SER A 5 -13.85 -25.67 -1.29
N LEU A 6 -13.75 -24.35 -1.08
CA LEU A 6 -14.04 -23.70 0.20
C LEU A 6 -15.31 -24.30 0.79
N LYS A 7 -15.21 -24.91 1.99
CA LYS A 7 -16.39 -25.37 2.72
C LYS A 7 -17.38 -24.20 2.81
N ARG A 8 -18.65 -24.46 2.48
CA ARG A 8 -19.69 -23.41 2.49
C ARG A 8 -19.65 -22.68 3.83
N PRO A 9 -19.60 -21.33 3.82
CA PRO A 9 -19.59 -20.56 5.05
C PRO A 9 -20.86 -20.81 5.86
N THR A 10 -20.73 -20.86 7.17
CA THR A 10 -21.86 -21.06 8.08
C THR A 10 -22.28 -19.72 8.65
N ARG A 11 -23.55 -19.33 8.48
CA ARG A 11 -24.11 -18.17 9.17
C ARG A 11 -24.55 -18.58 10.58
N ARG A 12 -24.03 -17.91 11.61
CA ARG A 12 -24.44 -18.13 13.00
C ARG A 12 -24.33 -16.85 13.82
N SER A 13 -25.09 -16.80 14.91
CA SER A 13 -24.94 -15.75 15.92
C SER A 13 -23.82 -16.14 16.88
N VAL A 14 -22.83 -15.27 17.07
CA VAL A 14 -21.65 -15.53 17.92
C VAL A 14 -21.59 -14.58 19.10
N SER A 15 -21.00 -15.00 20.20
CA SER A 15 -20.76 -14.11 21.34
C SER A 15 -19.72 -13.06 20.95
N LEU A 16 -19.96 -11.80 21.32
CA LEU A 16 -19.00 -10.71 21.06
C LEU A 16 -17.66 -10.96 21.77
N GLN A 17 -17.69 -11.60 22.93
CA GLN A 17 -16.51 -11.87 23.76
C GLN A 17 -15.63 -13.00 23.21
N SER A 18 -16.16 -13.84 22.32
CA SER A 18 -15.40 -14.94 21.71
C SER A 18 -14.76 -14.55 20.38
N ILE A 19 -14.83 -13.28 19.98
CA ILE A 19 -14.26 -12.79 18.72
C ILE A 19 -12.89 -12.15 19.00
N GLU A 20 -11.86 -12.80 18.48
CA GLU A 20 -10.50 -12.31 18.52
C GLU A 20 -10.17 -11.46 17.29
N THR A 21 -9.20 -10.56 17.44
CA THR A 21 -8.65 -9.77 16.33
C THR A 21 -7.16 -10.08 16.20
N ARG A 22 -6.70 -10.41 14.98
CA ARG A 22 -5.26 -10.58 14.68
C ARG A 22 -4.85 -9.55 13.63
N PRO A 23 -4.53 -8.30 14.03
CA PRO A 23 -4.20 -7.21 13.11
C PRO A 23 -3.10 -7.58 12.11
N ASP A 24 -2.02 -8.22 12.57
CA ASP A 24 -0.87 -8.58 11.71
C ASP A 24 -1.24 -9.59 10.60
N ALA A 25 -2.30 -10.38 10.81
CA ALA A 25 -2.73 -11.40 9.85
C ALA A 25 -3.81 -10.89 8.88
N PHE A 26 -4.62 -9.91 9.29
CA PHE A 26 -5.86 -9.54 8.58
C PHE A 26 -6.09 -8.03 8.39
N GLN A 27 -5.32 -7.15 9.04
CA GLN A 27 -5.37 -5.69 8.82
C GLN A 27 -4.23 -5.25 7.90
N PHE A 28 -4.55 -5.08 6.62
CA PHE A 28 -3.56 -4.70 5.60
C PHE A 28 -3.37 -3.17 5.48
N ARG A 29 -4.16 -2.36 6.18
CA ARG A 29 -4.07 -0.88 6.25
C ARG A 29 -3.62 -0.43 7.63
N HIS A 30 -2.72 0.55 7.70
CA HIS A 30 -2.19 1.12 8.94
C HIS A 30 -3.11 2.17 9.59
N SER A 31 -4.26 2.52 8.98
CA SER A 31 -5.06 3.70 9.37
C SER A 31 -6.57 3.48 9.57
N ASP A 32 -7.05 2.25 9.72
CA ASP A 32 -8.49 1.95 9.59
C ASP A 32 -9.32 2.09 10.89
N THR A 33 -9.10 3.15 11.66
CA THR A 33 -10.04 3.60 12.70
C THR A 33 -10.47 5.04 12.45
N TYR A 34 -11.23 5.26 11.38
CA TYR A 34 -12.00 6.50 11.23
C TYR A 34 -13.13 6.52 12.28
N GLU A 35 -12.94 7.25 13.38
CA GLU A 35 -13.94 7.46 14.45
C GLU A 35 -15.32 7.88 13.91
N HIS A 36 -15.34 8.68 12.84
CA HIS A 36 -16.58 9.18 12.24
C HIS A 36 -17.47 8.05 11.69
N HIS A 37 -16.90 6.96 11.18
CA HIS A 37 -17.66 5.84 10.59
C HIS A 37 -18.28 4.94 11.67
N VAL A 38 -17.63 4.81 12.82
CA VAL A 38 -18.16 4.06 13.97
C VAL A 38 -19.38 4.77 14.57
N GLY A 39 -19.36 6.11 14.62
CA GLY A 39 -20.49 6.92 15.09
C GLY A 39 -21.78 6.72 14.29
N GLU A 40 -21.68 6.58 12.96
CA GLU A 40 -22.85 6.28 12.11
C GLU A 40 -23.38 4.86 12.33
N LEU A 41 -22.49 3.88 12.46
CA LEU A 41 -22.88 2.50 12.77
C LEU A 41 -23.56 2.38 14.14
N ILE A 42 -23.11 3.15 15.14
CA ILE A 42 -23.78 3.21 16.45
C ILE A 42 -25.21 3.76 16.30
N LYS A 43 -25.44 4.78 15.47
CA LYS A 43 -26.78 5.32 15.21
C LYS A 43 -27.67 4.27 14.56
N VAL A 44 -27.16 3.56 13.55
CA VAL A 44 -27.90 2.47 12.89
C VAL A 44 -28.22 1.36 13.91
N LEU A 45 -27.24 0.91 14.68
CA LEU A 45 -27.41 -0.12 15.70
C LEU A 45 -28.48 0.25 16.75
N LYS A 46 -28.52 1.51 17.19
CA LYS A 46 -29.56 2.01 18.12
C LYS A 46 -30.95 2.01 17.50
N ASN A 47 -31.06 2.28 16.19
CA ASN A 47 -32.33 2.40 15.49
C ASN A 47 -32.90 1.05 15.02
N THR A 48 -32.04 0.14 14.54
CA THR A 48 -32.45 -1.14 13.94
C THR A 48 -32.23 -2.34 14.86
N GLY A 49 -31.42 -2.19 15.90
CA GLY A 49 -31.04 -3.27 16.82
C GLY A 49 -30.07 -4.31 16.24
N LYS A 50 -29.59 -4.12 14.99
CA LYS A 50 -28.62 -5.02 14.35
C LYS A 50 -27.83 -4.31 13.24
N LEU A 51 -26.57 -4.69 13.08
CA LEU A 51 -25.72 -4.37 11.93
C LEU A 51 -25.60 -5.58 11.00
N ASP A 52 -25.06 -5.36 9.81
CA ASP A 52 -24.69 -6.42 8.87
C ASP A 52 -23.74 -7.45 9.51
N GLU A 53 -23.73 -8.64 8.94
CA GLU A 53 -22.95 -9.79 9.43
C GLU A 53 -21.45 -9.46 9.50
N LEU A 54 -20.79 -9.92 10.57
CA LEU A 54 -19.32 -9.95 10.66
C LEU A 54 -18.76 -11.12 9.86
N THR A 55 -17.59 -10.95 9.27
CA THR A 55 -16.89 -12.04 8.57
C THR A 55 -15.81 -12.59 9.48
N LEU A 56 -15.94 -13.86 9.86
CA LEU A 56 -15.04 -14.54 10.79
C LEU A 56 -14.39 -15.74 10.13
N TRP A 57 -13.17 -16.02 10.56
CA TRP A 57 -12.46 -17.26 10.29
C TRP A 57 -12.39 -18.08 11.57
N GLU A 58 -12.71 -19.37 11.47
CA GLU A 58 -12.53 -20.32 12.58
C GLU A 58 -11.23 -21.08 12.34
N ASP A 59 -10.26 -20.86 13.23
CA ASP A 59 -8.98 -21.55 13.23
C ASP A 59 -9.21 -23.03 13.52
N ALA A 60 -8.78 -23.90 12.60
CA ALA A 60 -9.06 -25.33 12.69
C ALA A 60 -8.24 -26.03 13.79
N GLU A 61 -7.12 -25.44 14.22
CA GLU A 61 -6.22 -26.00 15.23
C GLU A 61 -6.64 -25.59 16.64
N THR A 62 -7.01 -24.31 16.81
CA THR A 62 -7.33 -23.73 18.11
C THR A 62 -8.84 -23.61 18.38
N GLY A 63 -9.66 -23.63 17.33
CA GLY A 63 -11.10 -23.37 17.41
C GLY A 63 -11.46 -21.88 17.60
N GLU A 64 -10.47 -20.99 17.57
CA GLU A 64 -10.66 -19.56 17.78
C GLU A 64 -11.43 -18.91 16.63
N LEU A 65 -12.29 -17.94 16.95
CA LEU A 65 -13.00 -17.13 15.97
C LEU A 65 -12.31 -15.80 15.79
N VAL A 66 -11.61 -15.65 14.68
CA VAL A 66 -10.84 -14.46 14.35
C VAL A 66 -11.61 -13.59 13.36
N LEU A 67 -11.67 -12.29 13.63
CA LEU A 67 -12.27 -11.31 12.73
C LEU A 67 -11.44 -11.17 11.44
N VAL A 68 -12.12 -11.35 10.30
CA VAL A 68 -11.56 -11.20 8.94
C VAL A 68 -11.99 -9.87 8.33
N ASP A 69 -13.29 -9.54 8.42
CA ASP A 69 -13.84 -8.26 8.00
C ASP A 69 -14.97 -7.79 8.93
N GLY A 70 -15.13 -6.46 9.05
CA GLY A 70 -16.14 -5.82 9.88
C GLY A 70 -15.59 -5.14 11.13
N HIS A 71 -14.34 -4.67 11.11
CA HIS A 71 -13.68 -4.02 12.26
C HIS A 71 -14.49 -2.85 12.85
N HIS A 72 -15.02 -1.94 12.02
CA HIS A 72 -15.87 -0.85 12.52
C HIS A 72 -17.21 -1.33 13.09
N ARG A 73 -17.77 -2.43 12.57
CA ARG A 73 -19.00 -3.03 13.10
C ARG A 73 -18.74 -3.69 14.46
N LEU A 74 -17.64 -4.44 14.56
CA LEU A 74 -17.19 -5.03 15.82
C LEU A 74 -16.95 -3.94 16.88
N GLU A 75 -16.27 -2.86 16.49
CA GLU A 75 -16.01 -1.72 17.36
C GLU A 75 -17.31 -1.01 17.80
N ALA A 76 -18.27 -0.81 16.89
CA ALA A 76 -19.58 -0.26 17.25
C ALA A 76 -20.32 -1.12 18.28
N TYR A 77 -20.29 -2.46 18.14
CA TYR A 77 -20.86 -3.38 19.14
C TYR A 77 -20.12 -3.31 20.48
N ARG A 78 -18.78 -3.23 20.48
CA ARG A 78 -17.95 -3.10 21.68
C ARG A 78 -18.23 -1.79 22.43
N GLN A 79 -18.31 -0.66 21.72
CA GLN A 79 -18.61 0.65 22.32
C GLN A 79 -20.03 0.72 22.92
N GLN A 80 -21.00 0.01 22.34
CA GLN A 80 -22.34 -0.11 22.90
C GLN A 80 -22.46 -1.16 24.01
N LYS A 81 -21.35 -1.82 24.39
CA LYS A 81 -21.33 -2.92 25.38
C LYS A 81 -22.43 -3.95 25.08
N TRP A 82 -22.55 -4.31 23.80
CA TRP A 82 -23.66 -5.11 23.31
C TRP A 82 -23.65 -6.50 23.97
N ALA A 83 -24.75 -6.83 24.67
CA ALA A 83 -24.84 -8.06 25.47
C ALA A 83 -25.38 -9.27 24.70
N LYS A 84 -25.94 -9.07 23.50
CA LYS A 84 -26.50 -10.15 22.68
C LYS A 84 -25.47 -10.68 21.69
N ASN A 85 -25.72 -11.90 21.20
CA ASN A 85 -24.91 -12.44 20.11
C ASN A 85 -25.02 -11.57 18.85
N VAL A 86 -23.91 -11.46 18.12
CA VAL A 86 -23.81 -10.69 16.88
C VAL A 86 -23.90 -11.63 15.68
N PRO A 87 -24.57 -11.20 14.59
CA PRO A 87 -24.68 -12.02 13.39
C PRO A 87 -23.31 -12.12 12.70
N ALA A 88 -22.89 -13.33 12.34
CA ALA A 88 -21.61 -13.57 11.68
C ALA A 88 -21.67 -14.68 10.62
N VAL A 89 -20.84 -14.53 9.60
CA VAL A 89 -20.49 -15.54 8.61
C VAL A 89 -19.16 -16.15 9.02
N VAL A 90 -19.14 -17.46 9.27
CA VAL A 90 -17.94 -18.18 9.71
C VAL A 90 -17.39 -19.03 8.58
N HIS A 91 -16.14 -18.78 8.22
CA HIS A 91 -15.37 -19.51 7.23
C HIS A 91 -14.45 -20.51 7.93
N ARG A 92 -14.62 -21.80 7.59
CA ARG A 92 -13.73 -22.89 8.01
C ARG A 92 -12.84 -23.27 6.85
N CYS A 93 -11.80 -22.47 6.66
CA CYS A 93 -10.84 -22.59 5.59
C CYS A 93 -9.43 -22.50 6.17
N THR A 94 -8.41 -22.72 5.34
CA THR A 94 -7.01 -22.52 5.75
C THR A 94 -6.74 -21.06 6.07
N LEU A 95 -5.70 -20.77 6.87
CA LEU A 95 -5.29 -19.40 7.18
C LEU A 95 -5.03 -18.58 5.90
N ASP A 96 -4.44 -19.21 4.89
CA ASP A 96 -4.17 -18.57 3.60
C ASP A 96 -5.45 -18.25 2.82
N GLU A 97 -6.44 -19.13 2.83
CA GLU A 97 -7.76 -18.84 2.25
C GLU A 97 -8.49 -17.72 3.00
N ALA A 98 -8.38 -17.69 4.34
CA ALA A 98 -8.95 -16.62 5.15
C ALA A 98 -8.31 -15.26 4.85
N ARG A 99 -6.99 -15.22 4.63
CA ARG A 99 -6.28 -14.02 4.18
C ARG A 99 -6.77 -13.55 2.81
N LEU A 100 -6.92 -14.47 1.84
CA LEU A 100 -7.48 -14.13 0.52
C LEU A 100 -8.91 -13.59 0.63
N LEU A 101 -9.70 -14.11 1.58
CA LEU A 101 -11.05 -13.65 1.84
C LEU A 101 -11.08 -12.23 2.43
N ALA A 102 -10.19 -11.92 3.37
CA ALA A 102 -10.01 -10.55 3.90
C ALA A 102 -9.71 -9.56 2.76
N LEU A 103 -8.81 -9.93 1.84
CA LEU A 103 -8.42 -9.09 0.71
C LEU A 103 -9.54 -8.91 -0.32
N ALA A 104 -10.29 -9.98 -0.61
CA ALA A 104 -11.38 -9.94 -1.58
C ALA A 104 -12.58 -9.11 -1.08
N GLU A 105 -12.93 -9.21 0.20
CA GLU A 105 -14.01 -8.40 0.81
C GLU A 105 -13.64 -6.91 0.84
N ASN A 106 -12.38 -6.57 1.15
CA ASN A 106 -11.86 -5.20 1.08
C ASN A 106 -11.91 -4.59 -0.33
N THR A 107 -11.86 -5.42 -1.38
CA THR A 107 -11.88 -4.94 -2.77
C THR A 107 -13.31 -4.65 -3.28
N LYS A 108 -14.34 -5.26 -2.69
CA LYS A 108 -15.72 -5.23 -3.23
C LYS A 108 -16.65 -4.17 -2.65
N ILE A 109 -16.47 -3.71 -1.40
CA ILE A 109 -17.57 -3.04 -0.67
C ILE A 109 -17.24 -1.67 -0.04
N ARG A 110 -15.98 -1.29 0.17
CA ARG A 110 -15.63 0.04 0.72
C ARG A 110 -14.43 0.63 -0.01
N LEU A 111 -14.52 1.93 -0.34
CA LEU A 111 -13.51 2.78 -1.01
C LEU A 111 -12.45 1.97 -1.77
N PRO A 112 -12.59 1.78 -3.10
CA PRO A 112 -11.72 0.89 -3.85
C PRO A 112 -10.26 1.21 -3.53
N LEU A 113 -9.54 0.20 -3.03
CA LEU A 113 -8.10 0.27 -2.78
C LEU A 113 -7.45 1.08 -3.90
N THR A 114 -6.66 2.09 -3.55
CA THR A 114 -5.90 2.84 -4.54
C THR A 114 -5.00 1.85 -5.31
N ASN A 115 -4.60 2.21 -6.53
CA ASN A 115 -3.71 1.35 -7.31
C ASN A 115 -2.42 0.99 -6.53
N GLY A 116 -1.89 1.91 -5.72
CA GLY A 116 -0.73 1.66 -4.85
C GLY A 116 -1.02 0.62 -3.77
N GLU A 117 -2.13 0.76 -3.04
CA GLU A 117 -2.53 -0.20 -2.01
C GLU A 117 -2.79 -1.61 -2.59
N ARG A 118 -3.38 -1.69 -3.80
CA ARG A 118 -3.55 -2.96 -4.52
C ARG A 118 -2.20 -3.58 -4.90
N ALA A 119 -1.24 -2.76 -5.32
CA ALA A 119 0.10 -3.22 -5.66
C ALA A 119 0.86 -3.72 -4.42
N ASP A 120 0.73 -3.06 -3.28
CA ASP A 120 1.37 -3.49 -2.03
C ASP A 120 0.77 -4.80 -1.49
N VAL A 121 -0.55 -4.95 -1.57
CA VAL A 121 -1.24 -6.22 -1.27
C VAL A 121 -0.74 -7.33 -2.19
N ALA A 122 -0.67 -7.07 -3.49
CA ALA A 122 -0.16 -8.02 -4.47
C ALA A 122 1.29 -8.42 -4.16
N TRP A 123 2.14 -7.45 -3.81
CA TRP A 123 3.54 -7.68 -3.46
C TRP A 123 3.68 -8.54 -2.21
N LYS A 124 2.92 -8.26 -1.14
CA LYS A 124 2.89 -9.10 0.07
C LYS A 124 2.53 -10.55 -0.26
N LEU A 125 1.49 -10.76 -1.08
CA LEU A 125 1.11 -12.11 -1.55
C LEU A 125 2.22 -12.79 -2.36
N VAL A 126 2.99 -12.02 -3.15
CA VAL A 126 4.14 -12.54 -3.92
C VAL A 126 5.31 -12.88 -2.99
N CYS A 127 5.59 -12.06 -1.97
CA CYS A 127 6.66 -12.32 -0.98
C CYS A 127 6.44 -13.61 -0.19
N LEU A 128 5.17 -13.91 0.16
CA LEU A 128 4.76 -15.17 0.78
C LEU A 128 5.03 -16.43 -0.07
N GLY A 129 5.51 -16.26 -1.31
CA GLY A 129 6.13 -17.34 -2.10
C GLY A 129 5.15 -18.17 -2.93
N GLU A 130 5.51 -19.43 -3.17
CA GLU A 130 4.75 -20.36 -4.04
C GLU A 130 3.40 -20.81 -3.47
N THR A 131 3.07 -20.39 -2.25
CA THR A 131 1.81 -20.65 -1.56
C THR A 131 0.59 -20.23 -2.39
N TYR A 132 0.71 -19.17 -3.19
CA TYR A 132 -0.37 -18.66 -4.02
C TYR A 132 -0.06 -18.80 -5.52
N SER A 133 -1.01 -19.33 -6.29
CA SER A 133 -0.92 -19.29 -7.75
C SER A 133 -1.09 -17.86 -8.28
N ARG A 134 -0.58 -17.62 -9.49
CA ARG A 134 -0.63 -16.28 -10.12
C ARG A 134 -2.08 -15.78 -10.28
N GLN A 135 -2.99 -16.67 -10.66
CA GLN A 135 -4.41 -16.35 -10.79
C GLN A 135 -5.09 -16.05 -9.45
N GLN A 136 -4.69 -16.74 -8.37
CA GLN A 136 -5.20 -16.42 -7.02
C GLN A 136 -4.74 -15.03 -6.57
N THR A 137 -3.47 -14.67 -6.83
CA THR A 137 -2.96 -13.33 -6.53
C THR A 137 -3.67 -12.23 -7.33
N VAL A 138 -3.90 -12.45 -8.63
CA VAL A 138 -4.67 -11.52 -9.49
C VAL A 138 -6.08 -11.31 -8.94
N LYS A 139 -6.78 -12.40 -8.60
CA LYS A 139 -8.16 -12.33 -8.10
C LYS A 139 -8.26 -11.64 -6.73
N ALA A 140 -7.28 -11.84 -5.85
CA ALA A 140 -7.30 -11.29 -4.50
C ALA A 140 -6.82 -9.84 -4.41
N SER A 141 -5.87 -9.42 -5.25
CA SER A 141 -5.34 -8.06 -5.28
C SER A 141 -6.06 -7.12 -6.26
N GLY A 142 -6.74 -7.67 -7.27
CA GLY A 142 -7.31 -6.90 -8.37
C GLY A 142 -6.27 -6.33 -9.35
N MET A 143 -5.01 -6.77 -9.27
CA MET A 143 -3.93 -6.37 -10.19
C MET A 143 -3.90 -7.22 -11.45
N SER A 144 -3.36 -6.65 -12.54
CA SER A 144 -3.25 -7.38 -13.81
C SER A 144 -2.26 -8.54 -13.71
N ASP A 145 -2.49 -9.59 -14.48
CA ASP A 145 -1.63 -10.77 -14.53
C ASP A 145 -0.17 -10.42 -14.90
N GLY A 146 0.01 -9.46 -15.82
CA GLY A 146 1.33 -8.94 -16.19
C GLY A 146 2.08 -8.27 -15.04
N THR A 147 1.36 -7.51 -14.19
CA THR A 147 1.94 -6.87 -12.99
C THR A 147 2.43 -7.92 -12.00
N ILE A 148 1.64 -8.97 -11.76
CA ILE A 148 2.05 -10.09 -10.88
C ILE A 148 3.25 -10.86 -11.45
N ALA A 149 3.36 -11.01 -12.77
CA ALA A 149 4.54 -11.58 -13.42
C ALA A 149 5.81 -10.79 -13.09
N THR A 150 5.73 -9.47 -13.22
CA THR A 150 6.84 -8.57 -12.95
C THR A 150 7.25 -8.65 -11.49
N MET A 151 6.28 -8.57 -10.56
CA MET A 151 6.54 -8.75 -9.13
C MET A 151 7.24 -10.08 -8.81
N ARG A 152 6.82 -11.20 -9.41
CA ARG A 152 7.49 -12.51 -9.19
C ARG A 152 8.93 -12.53 -9.71
N ARG A 153 9.20 -11.85 -10.83
CA ARG A 153 10.57 -11.70 -11.35
C ARG A 153 11.41 -10.83 -10.42
N THR A 154 10.88 -9.69 -9.97
CA THR A 154 11.54 -8.79 -9.02
C THR A 154 11.87 -9.52 -7.71
N ARG A 155 10.93 -10.28 -7.12
CA ARG A 155 11.21 -11.10 -5.93
C ARG A 155 12.38 -12.05 -6.14
N ARG A 156 12.45 -12.71 -7.31
CA ARG A 156 13.55 -13.64 -7.62
C ARG A 156 14.88 -12.90 -7.75
N GLN A 157 14.89 -11.72 -8.37
CA GLN A 157 16.09 -10.89 -8.50
C GLN A 157 16.59 -10.43 -7.13
N LEU A 158 15.69 -9.93 -6.27
CA LEU A 158 16.05 -9.49 -4.91
C LEU A 158 16.58 -10.64 -4.04
N LEU A 159 16.00 -11.83 -4.14
CA LEU A 159 16.50 -13.02 -3.41
C LEU A 159 17.83 -13.56 -3.93
N ASN A 160 18.13 -13.34 -5.20
CA ASN A 160 19.37 -13.81 -5.84
C ASN A 160 20.47 -12.74 -5.81
N ALA A 161 20.22 -11.57 -5.22
CA ALA A 161 21.19 -10.49 -5.14
C ALA A 161 22.33 -10.84 -4.15
N PRO A 162 23.56 -10.35 -4.37
CA PRO A 162 24.69 -10.60 -3.46
C PRO A 162 24.44 -10.11 -2.03
N ASP A 163 23.70 -9.01 -1.89
CA ASP A 163 23.32 -8.39 -0.61
C ASP A 163 21.89 -8.80 -0.18
N ALA A 164 21.43 -10.02 -0.52
CA ALA A 164 20.06 -10.45 -0.26
C ALA A 164 19.71 -10.36 1.24
N GLY A 165 18.88 -9.37 1.59
CA GLY A 165 18.29 -9.17 2.90
C GLY A 165 16.84 -9.63 2.97
N GLU A 166 16.09 -9.13 3.96
CA GLU A 166 14.65 -9.35 4.02
C GLU A 166 13.94 -8.71 2.82
N LEU A 167 12.91 -9.37 2.29
CA LEU A 167 12.14 -8.83 1.17
C LEU A 167 11.41 -7.54 1.59
N PRO A 168 11.38 -6.51 0.72
CA PRO A 168 10.69 -5.27 1.01
C PRO A 168 9.22 -5.46 1.35
N THR A 169 8.67 -4.56 2.17
CA THR A 169 7.29 -4.66 2.66
C THR A 169 6.25 -4.08 1.70
N SER A 170 6.70 -3.28 0.71
CA SER A 170 5.86 -2.62 -0.30
C SER A 170 6.42 -2.79 -1.71
N TRP A 171 5.56 -2.66 -2.71
CA TRP A 171 5.96 -2.78 -4.12
C TRP A 171 6.89 -1.64 -4.53
N HIS A 172 6.61 -0.42 -4.06
CA HIS A 172 7.43 0.75 -4.34
C HIS A 172 8.87 0.59 -3.82
N GLN A 173 9.06 0.04 -2.62
CA GLN A 173 10.40 -0.25 -2.09
C GLN A 173 11.12 -1.32 -2.92
N ALA A 174 10.42 -2.39 -3.33
CA ALA A 174 11.00 -3.43 -4.18
C ALA A 174 11.46 -2.89 -5.54
N GLN A 175 10.71 -1.96 -6.13
CA GLN A 175 11.12 -1.29 -7.36
C GLN A 175 12.35 -0.40 -7.14
N ARG A 176 12.41 0.34 -6.02
CA ARG A 176 13.57 1.17 -5.67
C ARG A 176 14.83 0.35 -5.42
N GLU A 177 14.74 -0.76 -4.72
CA GLU A 177 15.88 -1.63 -4.47
C GLU A 177 16.39 -2.31 -5.73
N LEU A 178 15.47 -2.75 -6.61
CA LEU A 178 15.86 -3.28 -7.91
C LEU A 178 16.51 -2.19 -8.77
N LYS A 179 15.94 -0.98 -8.79
CA LYS A 179 16.54 0.17 -9.49
C LYS A 179 17.90 0.50 -8.92
N SER A 180 18.09 0.48 -7.60
CA SER A 180 19.39 0.71 -6.96
C SER A 180 20.43 -0.38 -7.28
N GLN A 181 19.99 -1.59 -7.64
CA GLN A 181 20.87 -2.68 -8.08
C GLN A 181 21.22 -2.57 -9.58
N ASP A 182 20.26 -2.18 -10.41
CA ASP A 182 20.51 -1.75 -11.80
C ASP A 182 21.45 -0.53 -11.79
N ASP A 183 21.28 0.37 -10.80
CA ASP A 183 22.00 1.62 -10.75
C ASP A 183 23.50 1.40 -10.48
N ARG A 184 23.84 0.33 -9.75
CA ARG A 184 25.24 -0.08 -9.47
C ARG A 184 25.95 -0.71 -10.68
N SER A 185 25.27 -0.93 -11.80
CA SER A 185 25.83 -1.59 -12.99
C SER A 185 26.28 -0.63 -14.09
N PHE A 186 26.06 0.67 -13.95
CA PHE A 186 26.45 1.69 -14.93
C PHE A 186 27.64 2.49 -14.42
N SER A 187 28.54 2.89 -15.33
CA SER A 187 29.60 3.86 -14.99
C SER A 187 28.97 5.24 -14.76
N ALA A 188 29.66 6.14 -14.06
CA ALA A 188 29.17 7.52 -13.83
C ALA A 188 28.86 8.25 -15.15
N GLU A 189 29.60 7.95 -16.21
CA GLU A 189 29.40 8.52 -17.56
C GLU A 189 28.12 7.97 -18.20
N ASP A 190 27.83 6.67 -18.05
CA ASP A 190 26.59 6.07 -18.57
C ASP A 190 25.34 6.54 -17.78
N TRP A 191 25.51 6.93 -16.51
CA TRP A 191 24.45 7.51 -15.67
C TRP A 191 24.00 8.87 -16.16
N ASP A 192 24.95 9.76 -16.41
CA ASP A 192 24.67 11.13 -16.83
C ASP A 192 23.99 11.13 -18.21
N GLU A 193 24.48 10.33 -19.15
CA GLU A 193 23.87 10.19 -20.48
C GLU A 193 22.43 9.65 -20.39
N TRP A 194 22.17 8.71 -19.49
CA TRP A 194 20.83 8.15 -19.30
C TRP A 194 19.86 9.15 -18.65
N ILE A 195 20.29 9.90 -17.63
CA ILE A 195 19.47 10.93 -16.98
C ILE A 195 19.12 12.03 -17.98
N ILE A 196 20.09 12.44 -18.82
CA ILE A 196 19.86 13.42 -19.89
C ILE A 196 18.83 12.89 -20.90
N ALA A 197 18.96 11.64 -21.36
CA ALA A 197 18.00 11.06 -22.30
C ALA A 197 16.58 10.93 -21.73
N GLU A 198 16.45 10.61 -20.44
CA GLU A 198 15.15 10.55 -19.75
C GLU A 198 14.54 11.96 -19.57
N ALA A 199 15.37 12.97 -19.30
CA ALA A 199 14.94 14.37 -19.23
C ALA A 199 14.45 14.88 -20.61
N ASP A 200 15.16 14.56 -21.69
CA ASP A 200 14.76 14.89 -23.06
C ASP A 200 13.43 14.24 -23.44
N ALA A 201 13.24 12.96 -23.09
CA ALA A 201 11.98 12.26 -23.34
C ALA A 201 10.80 12.87 -22.57
N LEU A 202 11.03 13.43 -21.38
CA LEU A 202 10.01 14.17 -20.65
C LEU A 202 9.74 15.53 -21.30
N ASP A 203 10.78 16.25 -21.73
CA ASP A 203 10.63 17.56 -22.40
C ASP A 203 9.85 17.44 -23.72
N ASP A 204 10.02 16.35 -24.47
CA ASP A 204 9.21 16.07 -25.66
C ASP A 204 7.69 16.02 -25.36
N ILE A 205 7.32 15.60 -24.14
CA ILE A 205 5.92 15.47 -23.72
C ILE A 205 5.38 16.80 -23.15
N ILE A 206 6.16 17.50 -22.32
CA ILE A 206 5.67 18.65 -21.54
C ILE A 206 6.37 19.98 -21.83
N GLY A 207 7.47 19.99 -22.57
CA GLY A 207 8.34 21.15 -22.79
C GLY A 207 7.61 22.31 -23.44
N LYS A 208 6.94 22.07 -24.58
CA LYS A 208 6.14 23.09 -25.27
C LYS A 208 5.02 23.70 -24.41
N PRO A 209 4.10 22.92 -23.81
CA PRO A 209 3.04 23.50 -22.99
C PRO A 209 3.56 24.17 -21.72
N LEU A 210 4.64 23.65 -21.11
CA LEU A 210 5.26 24.27 -19.94
C LEU A 210 5.95 25.59 -20.30
N GLY A 211 6.71 25.63 -21.40
CA GLY A 211 7.37 26.83 -21.91
C GLY A 211 6.37 27.92 -22.32
N ASP A 212 5.32 27.56 -23.05
CA ASP A 212 4.25 28.48 -23.43
C ASP A 212 3.55 29.10 -22.20
N MET A 213 3.43 28.33 -21.10
CA MET A 213 2.87 28.81 -19.85
C MET A 213 3.88 29.67 -19.07
N ALA A 214 5.15 29.26 -19.01
CA ALA A 214 6.21 30.00 -18.35
C ALA A 214 6.39 31.39 -18.96
N HIS A 215 6.28 31.50 -20.29
CA HIS A 215 6.35 32.78 -20.99
C HIS A 215 5.15 33.70 -20.68
N ARG A 216 3.92 33.15 -20.66
CA ARG A 216 2.69 33.95 -20.46
C ARG A 216 2.41 34.26 -19.00
N ARG A 217 2.71 33.32 -18.10
CA ARG A 217 2.36 33.31 -16.68
C ARG A 217 3.41 32.52 -15.87
N PRO A 218 4.59 33.12 -15.63
CA PRO A 218 5.71 32.43 -14.99
C PRO A 218 5.35 31.87 -13.61
N GLN A 219 4.61 32.61 -12.79
CA GLN A 219 4.22 32.13 -11.45
C GLN A 219 3.38 30.85 -11.50
N ALA A 220 2.49 30.72 -12.51
CA ALA A 220 1.65 29.54 -12.68
C ALA A 220 2.48 28.32 -13.11
N ALA A 221 3.47 28.52 -13.98
CA ALA A 221 4.39 27.46 -14.36
C ALA A 221 5.23 26.98 -13.16
N CYS A 222 5.79 27.90 -12.38
CA CYS A 222 6.54 27.56 -11.16
C CYS A 222 5.69 26.77 -10.17
N LEU A 223 4.43 27.16 -9.94
CA LEU A 223 3.52 26.42 -9.05
C LEU A 223 3.27 24.98 -9.52
N VAL A 224 3.17 24.76 -10.83
CA VAL A 224 3.03 23.42 -11.40
C VAL A 224 4.30 22.61 -11.15
N VAL A 225 5.49 23.18 -11.39
CA VAL A 225 6.77 22.52 -11.15
C VAL A 225 6.92 22.15 -9.67
N VAL A 226 6.69 23.10 -8.76
CA VAL A 226 6.76 22.86 -7.30
C VAL A 226 5.80 21.76 -6.86
N ALA A 227 4.55 21.79 -7.36
CA ALA A 227 3.56 20.78 -7.02
C ALA A 227 3.90 19.38 -7.54
N ARG A 228 4.66 19.27 -8.63
CA ARG A 228 5.05 17.99 -9.25
C ARG A 228 6.35 17.42 -8.70
N LEU A 229 7.33 18.27 -8.37
CA LEU A 229 8.59 17.86 -7.77
C LEU A 229 8.45 17.44 -6.30
N GLY A 230 7.51 18.04 -5.57
CA GLY A 230 7.35 17.79 -4.13
C GLY A 230 8.59 18.22 -3.32
N SER A 231 8.62 17.92 -2.03
CA SER A 231 9.69 18.38 -1.13
C SER A 231 11.07 17.83 -1.51
N GLN A 232 11.15 16.56 -1.89
CA GLN A 232 12.42 15.92 -2.25
C GLN A 232 12.96 16.38 -3.60
N GLY A 233 12.10 16.52 -4.63
CA GLY A 233 12.53 17.04 -5.93
C GLY A 233 12.93 18.51 -5.86
N MET A 234 12.23 19.32 -5.05
CA MET A 234 12.63 20.71 -4.82
C MET A 234 13.98 20.81 -4.10
N ARG A 235 14.25 19.94 -3.13
CA ARG A 235 15.56 19.89 -2.45
C ARG A 235 16.69 19.64 -3.44
N HIS A 236 16.56 18.62 -4.29
CA HIS A 236 17.56 18.30 -5.31
C HIS A 236 17.74 19.45 -6.32
N LEU A 237 16.66 20.08 -6.77
CA LEU A 237 16.72 21.26 -7.64
C LEU A 237 17.56 22.38 -7.03
N PHE A 238 17.40 22.67 -5.73
CA PHE A 238 18.18 23.70 -5.06
C PHE A 238 19.63 23.28 -4.82
N GLU A 239 19.87 22.06 -4.36
CA GLU A 239 21.24 21.56 -4.09
C GLU A 239 22.10 21.56 -5.36
N GLU A 240 21.54 21.18 -6.51
CA GLU A 240 22.31 21.07 -7.76
C GLU A 240 22.39 22.38 -8.56
N HIS A 241 21.33 23.21 -8.52
CA HIS A 241 21.21 24.35 -9.45
C HIS A 241 21.16 25.73 -8.76
N ALA A 242 21.04 25.83 -7.44
CA ALA A 242 20.93 27.14 -6.78
C ALA A 242 22.16 28.04 -7.03
N ALA A 243 23.36 27.44 -7.04
CA ALA A 243 24.62 28.14 -7.28
C ALA A 243 24.67 28.79 -8.67
N GLU A 244 24.08 28.15 -9.69
CA GLU A 244 24.01 28.68 -11.07
C GLU A 244 23.23 30.00 -11.14
N TYR A 245 22.29 30.22 -10.22
CA TYR A 245 21.46 31.42 -10.14
C TYR A 245 21.86 32.36 -8.99
N GLY A 246 23.05 32.17 -8.41
CA GLY A 246 23.61 33.07 -7.40
C GLY A 246 23.00 32.91 -6.00
N TYR A 247 22.33 31.79 -5.73
CA TYR A 247 21.85 31.44 -4.39
C TYR A 247 22.84 30.48 -3.73
N VAL A 248 23.41 30.89 -2.61
CA VAL A 248 24.26 30.04 -1.76
C VAL A 248 23.39 29.47 -0.64
N LEU A 249 23.40 28.16 -0.47
CA LEU A 249 22.66 27.49 0.61
C LEU A 249 23.32 27.84 1.95
N GLU A 250 22.53 28.05 3.02
CA GLU A 250 23.04 28.49 4.34
C GLU A 250 24.13 27.57 4.93
N GLU A 251 24.21 26.30 4.50
CA GLU A 251 25.24 25.34 4.92
C GLU A 251 26.64 25.68 4.38
N ASP A 252 26.75 26.48 3.31
CA ASP A 252 28.01 26.94 2.70
C ASP A 252 28.46 28.32 3.21
N MET A 253 27.66 28.99 4.05
CA MET A 253 28.13 30.15 4.80
C MET A 253 28.98 29.65 5.97
N GLY A 254 30.24 29.31 5.63
CA GLY A 254 31.27 29.02 6.62
C GLY A 254 31.21 30.05 7.73
N MET A 255 31.11 29.57 8.98
CA MET A 255 31.27 30.43 10.14
C MET A 255 32.66 31.05 10.05
N GLU A 256 32.74 32.30 9.59
CA GLU A 256 33.89 33.15 9.83
C GLU A 256 33.99 33.28 11.35
N GLU A 257 34.87 32.49 11.95
CA GLU A 257 35.27 32.67 13.34
C GLU A 257 35.86 34.08 13.46
N GLU A 258 35.12 34.97 14.14
CA GLU A 258 35.67 36.26 14.52
C GLU A 258 36.91 36.04 15.41
N PRO A 259 38.04 36.70 15.11
CA PRO A 259 39.25 36.55 15.89
C PRO A 259 39.09 37.29 17.23
N PHE A 260 39.24 36.55 18.33
CA PHE A 260 39.44 37.11 19.68
C PHE A 260 40.86 37.64 19.86
#